data_AF-A0A3M1YNT8-F1
#
_entry.id   AF-A0A3M1YNT8-F1
#
_cell.length_a   1.000
_cell.length_b   1.000
_cell.length_c   1.000
_cell.angle_alpha   90.00
_cell.angle_beta   90.00
_cell.angle_gamma   90.00
#
_symmetry.space_group_name_H-M   'P 1'
#
loop_
_entity.id
_entity.type
_entity.pdbx_description
1 polymer ?
#
loop_
_entity_poly.entity_id
_entity_poly.type
_entity_poly.pdbx_seq_one_letter_code
_entity_poly.pdbx_strand_id
1 'polypeptide(L)'
;MPAACFSFRFWPALVAFIFWTSALSAQITVSGRVFDETGAPLIGASVLVRGTAIGAVTDLDGRFEIQVPDSSAVLEVTYTGFESFTLS
;
A
#
# COMPACT_ATOMS: atom_id res chain seq x y z
N MET A 1 -8.16 55.17 -27.32
CA MET A 1 -9.18 54.22 -26.84
C MET A 1 -9.97 53.74 -28.06
N PRO A 2 -10.36 52.47 -28.26
CA PRO A 2 -10.18 51.23 -27.45
C PRO A 2 -9.55 50.07 -28.29
N ALA A 3 -8.70 49.22 -27.70
CA ALA A 3 -9.00 47.93 -27.04
C ALA A 3 -8.66 46.71 -27.92
N ALA A 4 -7.52 46.10 -27.60
CA ALA A 4 -7.15 44.76 -28.00
C ALA A 4 -8.21 43.75 -27.52
N CYS A 5 -8.85 43.05 -28.44
CA CYS A 5 -9.76 41.94 -28.15
C CYS A 5 -9.05 40.64 -28.53
N PHE A 6 -8.16 40.17 -27.65
CA PHE A 6 -7.48 38.89 -27.79
C PHE A 6 -8.50 37.79 -27.48
N SER A 7 -8.89 37.06 -28.53
CA SER A 7 -9.86 35.95 -28.50
C SER A 7 -9.43 34.86 -27.51
N PHE A 8 -9.94 34.97 -26.29
CA PHE A 8 -9.72 34.04 -25.18
C PHE A 8 -10.69 32.85 -25.28
N ARG A 9 -10.54 32.03 -26.34
CA ARG A 9 -11.37 30.84 -26.58
C ARG A 9 -10.64 29.51 -26.34
N PHE A 10 -9.51 29.52 -25.62
CA PHE A 10 -8.72 28.31 -25.36
C PHE A 10 -8.25 28.17 -23.90
N TRP A 11 -8.76 29.01 -23.00
CA TRP A 11 -8.35 29.04 -21.60
C TRP A 11 -8.85 27.88 -20.70
N PRO A 12 -9.98 27.20 -20.95
CA PRO A 12 -10.39 26.10 -20.06
C PRO A 12 -9.69 24.75 -20.37
N ALA A 13 -9.06 24.60 -21.54
CA ALA A 13 -8.48 23.31 -21.95
C ALA A 13 -7.20 22.92 -21.18
N LEU A 14 -6.43 23.90 -20.70
CA LEU A 14 -5.20 23.65 -19.92
C LEU A 14 -5.50 23.30 -18.45
N VAL A 15 -6.60 23.81 -17.89
CA VAL A 15 -6.98 23.55 -16.49
C VAL A 15 -7.55 22.13 -16.31
N ALA A 16 -8.24 21.60 -17.33
CA ALA A 16 -8.75 20.23 -17.32
C ALA A 16 -7.66 19.15 -17.36
N PHE A 17 -6.43 19.49 -17.79
CA PHE A 17 -5.32 18.53 -17.88
C PHE A 17 -4.63 18.28 -16.53
N ILE A 18 -4.67 19.25 -15.62
CA ILE A 18 -4.05 19.16 -14.28
C ILE A 18 -4.92 18.31 -13.32
N PHE A 19 -6.19 18.09 -13.66
CA PHE A 19 -7.13 17.34 -12.82
C PHE A 19 -7.01 15.81 -12.96
N TRP A 20 -6.19 15.29 -13.88
CA TRP A 20 -6.06 13.85 -14.12
C TRP A 20 -4.88 13.19 -13.40
N THR A 21 -3.92 13.97 -12.89
CA THR A 21 -2.65 13.44 -12.37
C THR A 21 -2.65 13.11 -10.88
N SER A 22 -3.78 13.26 -10.18
CA SER A 22 -3.87 13.06 -8.72
C SER A 22 -4.10 11.61 -8.33
N ALA A 23 -3.19 10.70 -8.69
CA ALA A 23 -3.20 9.33 -8.18
C ALA A 23 -1.78 8.73 -8.10
N LEU A 24 -0.81 9.45 -7.55
CA LEU A 24 0.39 8.81 -7.02
C LEU A 24 0.12 8.43 -5.55
N SER A 25 -0.21 7.15 -5.33
CA SER A 25 -0.20 6.56 -3.98
C SER A 25 1.23 6.16 -3.65
N ALA A 26 1.79 6.73 -2.58
CA ALA A 26 3.12 6.37 -2.09
C ALA A 26 3.00 5.06 -1.30
N GLN A 27 3.42 3.94 -1.90
CA GLN A 27 3.52 2.67 -1.18
C GLN A 27 4.64 2.75 -0.13
N ILE A 28 4.33 2.28 1.07
CA ILE A 28 5.25 2.18 2.19
C ILE A 28 5.71 0.73 2.28
N THR A 29 7.02 0.49 2.25
CA THR A 29 7.55 -0.86 2.47
C THR A 29 7.64 -1.15 3.96
N VAL A 30 6.92 -2.16 4.42
CA VAL A 30 7.01 -2.69 5.78
C VAL A 30 7.75 -4.02 5.72
N SER A 31 8.82 -4.13 6.49
CA SER A 31 9.61 -5.36 6.60
C SER A 31 9.71 -5.80 8.05
N GLY A 32 9.61 -7.11 8.30
CA GLY A 32 9.67 -7.65 9.65
C GLY A 32 10.07 -9.13 9.67
N ARG A 33 10.00 -9.71 10.87
CA ARG A 33 10.20 -11.14 11.11
C ARG A 33 9.05 -11.68 11.95
N VAL A 34 8.53 -12.84 11.57
CA VAL A 34 7.51 -13.58 12.31
C VAL A 34 8.18 -14.74 13.04
N PHE A 35 7.92 -14.83 14.33
CA PHE A 35 8.40 -15.92 15.18
C PHE A 35 7.20 -16.62 15.81
N ASP A 36 7.34 -17.92 16.05
CA ASP A 36 6.38 -18.74 16.77
C ASP A 36 6.55 -18.57 18.30
N GLU A 37 5.66 -19.12 19.12
CA GLU A 37 5.73 -19.06 20.59
C GLU A 37 7.01 -19.69 21.15
N THR A 38 7.58 -20.64 20.39
CA THR A 38 8.85 -21.31 20.71
C THR A 38 10.09 -20.48 20.36
N GLY A 39 9.92 -19.31 19.73
CA GLY A 39 11.01 -18.45 19.25
C GLY A 39 11.63 -18.89 17.92
N ALA A 40 11.08 -19.91 17.27
CA ALA A 40 11.49 -20.33 15.94
C ALA A 40 10.94 -19.38 14.86
N PRO A 41 11.70 -19.07 13.79
CA PRO A 41 11.18 -18.31 12.67
C PRO A 41 10.06 -19.08 11.95
N LEU A 42 8.92 -18.42 11.71
CA LEU A 42 7.78 -19.05 11.08
C LEU A 42 7.86 -18.88 9.56
N ILE A 43 8.23 -19.95 8.86
CA ILE A 43 8.37 -19.99 7.40
C ILE A 43 7.02 -20.29 6.77
N GLY A 44 6.63 -19.63 5.68
CA GLY A 44 5.38 -19.93 4.97
C GLY A 44 4.11 -19.36 5.62
N ALA A 45 4.23 -18.40 6.54
CA ALA A 45 3.10 -17.61 7.03
C ALA A 45 2.64 -16.63 5.97
N SER A 46 1.33 -16.54 5.77
CA SER A 46 0.69 -15.57 4.90
C SER A 46 0.43 -14.29 5.67
N VAL A 47 1.10 -13.21 5.28
CA VAL A 47 0.91 -11.87 5.83
C VAL A 47 0.02 -11.11 4.86
N LEU A 48 -1.23 -10.84 5.25
CA LEU A 48 -2.20 -10.12 4.42
C LEU A 48 -2.51 -8.76 5.05
N VAL A 49 -2.62 -7.72 4.23
CA VAL A 49 -3.00 -6.39 4.71
C VAL A 49 -4.52 -6.26 4.67
N ARG A 50 -5.14 -6.08 5.84
CA ARG A 50 -6.59 -5.97 6.00
C ARG A 50 -7.18 -4.88 5.12
N GLY A 51 -8.20 -5.25 4.35
CA GLY A 51 -8.89 -4.35 3.42
C GLY A 51 -8.20 -4.17 2.07
N THR A 52 -7.07 -4.86 1.82
CA THR A 52 -6.40 -4.86 0.52
C THR A 52 -6.21 -6.29 -0.01
N ALA A 53 -5.92 -6.41 -1.30
CA ALA A 53 -5.51 -7.68 -1.91
C ALA A 53 -3.99 -7.92 -1.82
N ILE A 54 -3.28 -7.10 -1.03
CA ILE A 54 -1.83 -7.15 -0.92
C ILE A 54 -1.47 -8.14 0.20
N GLY A 55 -0.67 -9.14 -0.16
CA GLY A 55 -0.15 -10.13 0.76
C GLY A 55 1.28 -10.52 0.42
N ALA A 56 1.99 -11.02 1.42
CA ALA A 56 3.34 -11.54 1.32
C ALA A 56 3.41 -12.87 2.08
N VAL A 57 4.37 -13.72 1.71
CA VAL A 57 4.64 -14.97 2.41
C VAL A 57 5.99 -14.86 3.11
N THR A 58 6.11 -15.35 4.34
CA THR A 58 7.39 -15.36 5.06
C THR A 58 8.38 -16.38 4.47
N ASP A 59 9.65 -15.99 4.40
CA ASP A 59 10.74 -16.83 3.89
C ASP A 59 11.28 -17.81 4.97
N LEU A 60 12.36 -18.55 4.68
CA LEU A 60 12.97 -19.54 5.60
C LEU A 60 13.40 -18.96 6.96
N ASP A 61 13.80 -17.69 6.97
CA ASP A 61 14.18 -16.96 8.19
C ASP A 61 12.99 -16.28 8.89
N GLY A 62 11.75 -16.56 8.45
CA GLY A 62 10.53 -15.91 8.95
C GLY A 62 10.42 -14.43 8.55
N ARG A 63 11.28 -13.97 7.63
CA ARG A 63 11.29 -12.59 7.14
C ARG A 63 10.14 -12.36 6.17
N PHE A 64 9.50 -11.20 6.26
CA PHE A 64 8.53 -10.72 5.28
C PHE A 64 8.85 -9.29 4.87
N GLU A 65 8.48 -8.97 3.63
CA GLU A 65 8.49 -7.62 3.09
C GLU A 65 7.19 -7.42 2.32
N ILE A 66 6.45 -6.36 2.67
CA ILE A 66 5.15 -6.07 2.08
C ILE A 66 5.02 -4.56 1.85
N GLN A 67 4.50 -4.19 0.68
CA GLN A 67 4.28 -2.81 0.30
C GLN A 67 2.84 -2.42 0.62
N VAL A 68 2.64 -1.63 1.67
CA VAL A 68 1.33 -1.19 2.12
C VAL A 68 1.03 0.22 1.60
N PRO A 69 -0.20 0.51 1.16
CA PRO A 69 -0.57 1.86 0.69
C PRO A 69 -0.66 2.87 1.84
N ASP A 70 -0.88 2.41 3.07
CA ASP A 70 -1.14 3.23 4.25
C ASP A 70 -0.35 2.76 5.46
N SER A 71 0.16 3.71 6.26
CA SER A 71 0.89 3.44 7.51
C SER A 71 -0.01 2.98 8.67
N SER A 72 -1.34 3.09 8.53
CA SER A 72 -2.32 2.55 9.48
C SER A 72 -2.83 1.15 9.08
N ALA A 73 -2.18 0.51 8.11
CA ALA A 73 -2.53 -0.82 7.64
C ALA A 73 -2.40 -1.87 8.76
N VAL A 74 -3.50 -2.57 9.04
CA VAL A 74 -3.52 -3.72 9.95
C VAL A 74 -3.01 -4.94 9.19
N LEU A 75 -1.98 -5.58 9.72
CA LEU A 75 -1.38 -6.79 9.16
C LEU A 75 -2.00 -8.01 9.85
N GLU A 76 -2.65 -8.85 9.06
CA GLU A 76 -3.20 -10.13 9.49
C GLU A 76 -2.25 -11.24 9.06
N VAL A 77 -1.64 -11.89 10.06
CA VAL A 77 -0.72 -13.00 9.81
C VAL A 77 -1.49 -14.30 10.03
N THR A 78 -1.70 -15.04 8.94
CA THR A 78 -2.36 -16.34 8.95
C THR A 78 -1.36 -17.41 8.54
N TYR A 79 -1.30 -18.49 9.30
CA TYR A 79 -0.51 -19.66 8.93
C TYR A 79 -1.45 -20.86 8.82
N THR A 80 -1.34 -21.61 7.73
CA THR A 80 -2.25 -22.73 7.45
C THR A 80 -2.05 -23.81 8.51
N GLY A 81 -2.97 -23.89 9.48
CA GLY A 81 -2.90 -24.81 10.61
C GLY A 81 -2.70 -24.16 11.99
N PHE A 82 -2.54 -22.83 12.07
CA PHE A 82 -2.45 -22.07 13.32
C PHE A 82 -3.56 -21.02 13.42
N GLU A 83 -3.97 -20.69 14.64
CA GLU A 83 -5.02 -19.73 14.94
C GLU A 83 -4.57 -18.32 14.51
N SER A 84 -5.38 -17.64 13.70
CA SER A 84 -5.05 -16.33 13.12
C SER A 84 -4.83 -15.25 14.19
N PHE A 85 -3.65 -14.61 14.20
CA PHE A 85 -3.32 -13.54 15.15
C PHE A 85 -3.34 -12.17 14.46
N THR A 86 -4.19 -11.25 14.94
CA THR A 86 -4.32 -9.87 14.42
C THR A 86 -3.56 -8.91 15.33
N LEU A 87 -2.61 -8.15 14.77
CA LEU A 87 -1.93 -7.04 15.47
C LEU A 87 -2.49 -5.71 14.97
N SER A 88 -3.13 -4.96 15.88
CA SER A 88 -3.71 -3.62 15.65
C SER A 88 -2.76 -2.49 15.98
#